data_AF-A0A7V2RP99-F1
#
_entry.id   AF-A0A7V2RP99-F1
#
_cell.length_a   1.000
_cell.length_b   1.000
_cell.length_c   1.000
_cell.angle_alpha   90.00
_cell.angle_beta   90.00
_cell.angle_gamma   90.00
#
_symmetry.space_group_name_H-M   'P 1'
#
loop_
_entity.id
_entity.type
_entity.pdbx_description
1 polymer ?
#
loop_
_entity_poly.entity_id
_entity_poly.type
_entity_poly.pdbx_seq_one_letter_code
_entity_poly.pdbx_strand_id
1 'polypeptide(L)'
;MKIINNQKRLSAFWDCFLYYFMFFYGTILMTACNSNKCEVVERYKNNNPKIIMCGYNEMQKPYLMYFYSEDNVLEQQYTLINDELNGEAIEFYHTGEIKFKRIYKDNVLDGISTEYYLTGEIKSTSIYVDGLLNGDCFDFSKDGKTANYNYFFNDKPIFVLGSDNSLGYIPIIEFYRDTLIGDNPVLEFDISIPLPDSLFKQNLIFAYGVKPLTLKDSIILHPSNKIVLNNRKTQNCSLKLNGGKTQLFYGYVFDEDEKTIYQPFEKVITVLEATDK
;
A
#
# COMPACT_ATOMS: atom_id res chain seq x y z
N MET A 1 46.70 -61.48 -23.24
CA MET A 1 46.39 -62.03 -24.58
C MET A 1 44.90 -62.24 -24.68
N LYS A 2 44.28 -61.65 -25.70
CA LYS A 2 42.85 -61.72 -26.06
C LYS A 2 42.46 -63.15 -26.42
N ILE A 3 41.21 -63.53 -26.14
CA ILE A 3 40.22 -63.87 -27.18
C ILE A 3 38.86 -63.29 -26.77
N ILE A 4 38.30 -62.47 -27.65
CA ILE A 4 36.92 -61.99 -27.69
C ILE A 4 36.16 -62.96 -28.61
N ASN A 5 34.94 -63.40 -28.27
CA ASN A 5 33.85 -63.26 -29.24
C ASN A 5 32.44 -63.32 -28.63
N ASN A 6 31.63 -62.39 -29.12
CA ASN A 6 30.21 -62.23 -28.91
C ASN A 6 29.43 -63.33 -29.63
N GLN A 7 28.35 -63.84 -29.01
CA GLN A 7 27.05 -63.86 -29.66
C GLN A 7 25.95 -63.54 -28.65
N LYS A 8 25.31 -62.40 -28.93
CA LYS A 8 24.12 -61.85 -28.30
C LYS A 8 22.89 -62.71 -28.63
N ARG A 9 21.86 -62.50 -27.80
CA ARG A 9 20.42 -62.58 -28.14
C ARG A 9 19.87 -63.97 -28.40
N LEU A 10 19.16 -64.52 -27.41
CA LEU A 10 17.83 -65.14 -27.55
C LEU A 10 17.48 -65.86 -26.23
N SER A 11 17.05 -65.12 -25.22
CA SER A 11 16.23 -65.69 -24.12
C SER A 11 15.51 -64.65 -23.26
N ALA A 12 15.84 -63.36 -23.34
CA ALA A 12 15.07 -62.28 -22.69
C ALA A 12 13.85 -61.81 -23.52
N PHE A 13 13.05 -62.74 -24.06
CA PHE A 13 11.85 -62.41 -24.87
C PHE A 13 10.55 -63.01 -24.32
N TRP A 14 10.58 -63.63 -23.13
CA TRP A 14 9.39 -64.21 -22.48
C TRP A 14 9.10 -63.65 -21.07
N ASP A 15 9.82 -62.63 -20.61
CA ASP A 15 9.53 -61.90 -19.37
C ASP A 15 8.90 -60.51 -19.59
N CYS A 16 8.42 -60.22 -20.80
CA CYS A 16 7.62 -59.03 -21.10
C CYS A 16 6.12 -59.31 -21.33
N PHE A 17 5.67 -60.57 -21.20
CA PHE A 17 4.25 -60.91 -21.40
C PHE A 17 3.41 -60.96 -20.11
N LEU A 18 4.01 -60.72 -18.94
CA LEU A 18 3.32 -60.55 -17.66
C LEU A 18 3.19 -59.08 -17.21
N TYR A 19 3.69 -58.14 -18.01
CA TYR A 19 3.60 -56.69 -17.73
C TYR A 19 2.60 -55.92 -18.60
N TYR A 20 1.91 -56.61 -19.53
CA TYR A 20 0.93 -55.98 -20.43
C TYR A 20 -0.52 -56.47 -20.23
N PHE A 21 -0.77 -57.31 -19.20
CA PHE A 21 -2.11 -57.80 -18.82
C PHE A 21 -2.53 -57.37 -17.40
N MET A 22 -1.90 -56.32 -16.85
CA MET A 22 -2.32 -55.62 -15.63
C MET A 22 -2.67 -54.15 -15.89
N PHE A 23 -2.94 -53.80 -17.16
CA PHE A 23 -3.72 -52.62 -17.51
C PHE A 23 -5.04 -53.12 -18.08
N PHE A 24 -6.13 -52.49 -17.66
CA PHE A 24 -7.54 -52.81 -17.92
C PHE A 24 -8.16 -53.78 -16.90
N TYR A 25 -8.96 -53.19 -15.99
CA TYR A 25 -9.87 -53.83 -15.02
C TYR A 25 -9.28 -54.23 -13.66
N GLY A 26 -8.74 -53.23 -12.95
CA GLY A 26 -8.46 -53.31 -11.51
C GLY A 26 -8.71 -51.97 -10.85
N THR A 27 -9.98 -51.54 -10.82
CA THR A 27 -10.51 -50.44 -10.01
C THR A 27 -9.85 -49.07 -10.18
N ILE A 28 -10.22 -48.41 -11.27
CA ILE A 28 -10.52 -46.97 -11.23
C ILE A 28 -11.65 -46.82 -10.20
N LEU A 29 -11.29 -46.48 -8.97
CA LEU A 29 -12.22 -46.03 -7.94
C LEU A 29 -11.55 -44.92 -7.15
N MET A 30 -12.27 -43.80 -7.13
CA MET A 30 -12.01 -42.59 -6.37
C MET A 30 -10.87 -41.74 -6.95
N THR A 31 -11.22 -41.07 -8.04
CA THR A 31 -11.11 -39.60 -8.12
C THR A 31 -10.43 -38.99 -6.90
N ALA A 32 -9.19 -38.53 -7.07
CA ALA A 32 -8.63 -37.48 -6.22
C ALA A 32 -9.43 -36.20 -6.47
N CYS A 33 -10.68 -36.18 -5.98
CA CYS A 33 -11.37 -34.95 -5.68
C CYS A 33 -10.82 -34.55 -4.32
N ASN A 34 -9.76 -33.72 -4.32
CA ASN A 34 -9.44 -32.89 -3.16
C ASN A 34 -10.57 -31.86 -3.04
N SER A 35 -11.78 -32.32 -2.69
CA SER A 35 -12.77 -31.44 -2.10
C SER A 35 -12.18 -31.07 -0.75
N ASN A 36 -11.82 -29.81 -0.55
CA ASN A 36 -11.54 -29.29 0.79
C ASN A 36 -12.68 -29.76 1.69
N LYS A 37 -12.38 -30.64 2.66
CA LYS A 37 -13.41 -31.18 3.54
C LYS A 37 -13.99 -30.00 4.31
N CYS A 38 -15.29 -29.80 4.18
CA CYS A 38 -16.01 -28.77 4.91
C CYS A 38 -16.79 -29.40 6.07
N GLU A 39 -16.73 -28.79 7.24
CA GLU A 39 -17.36 -29.26 8.46
C GLU A 39 -18.14 -28.11 9.12
N VAL A 40 -19.35 -28.39 9.60
CA VAL A 40 -20.14 -27.40 10.35
C VAL A 40 -19.64 -27.38 11.79
N VAL A 41 -19.06 -26.26 12.20
CA VAL A 41 -18.47 -26.06 13.53
C VAL A 41 -19.54 -25.65 14.54
N GLU A 42 -20.47 -24.78 14.12
CA GLU A 42 -21.53 -24.27 14.98
C GLU A 42 -22.84 -24.13 14.19
N ARG A 43 -23.98 -24.33 14.87
CA ARG A 43 -25.33 -24.13 14.34
C ARG A 43 -26.14 -23.19 15.23
N TYR A 44 -27.07 -22.48 14.63
CA TYR A 44 -28.14 -21.78 15.33
C TYR A 44 -29.18 -22.75 15.90
N LYS A 45 -30.10 -22.23 16.74
CA LYS A 45 -31.19 -23.03 17.33
C LYS A 45 -32.14 -23.62 16.28
N ASN A 46 -32.28 -22.95 15.13
CA ASN A 46 -33.05 -23.43 13.98
C ASN A 46 -32.30 -24.47 13.13
N ASN A 47 -31.13 -24.94 13.59
CA ASN A 47 -30.20 -25.85 12.91
C ASN A 47 -29.50 -25.29 11.66
N ASN A 48 -29.72 -24.03 11.29
CA ASN A 48 -28.94 -23.41 10.21
C ASN A 48 -27.46 -23.34 10.61
N PRO A 49 -26.53 -23.56 9.68
CA PRO A 49 -25.11 -23.43 9.97
C PRO A 49 -24.83 -21.99 10.36
N LYS A 50 -24.07 -21.81 11.45
CA LYS A 50 -23.55 -20.52 11.88
C LYS A 50 -22.11 -20.36 11.42
N ILE A 51 -21.33 -21.44 11.54
CA ILE A 51 -19.92 -21.47 11.19
C ILE A 51 -19.61 -22.74 10.41
N ILE A 52 -18.98 -22.60 9.25
CA ILE A 52 -18.47 -23.72 8.44
C ILE A 52 -16.96 -23.53 8.28
N MET A 53 -16.20 -24.57 8.59
CA MET A 53 -14.76 -24.64 8.34
C MET A 53 -14.52 -25.48 7.09
N CYS A 54 -13.68 -25.04 6.16
CA CYS A 54 -13.28 -25.81 4.98
C CYS A 54 -11.75 -25.90 4.87
N GLY A 55 -11.22 -27.11 4.78
CA GLY A 55 -9.79 -27.39 4.72
C GLY A 55 -9.30 -28.21 5.91
N TYR A 56 -8.00 -28.44 5.99
CA TYR A 56 -7.38 -29.19 7.09
C TYR A 56 -6.69 -28.23 8.05
N ASN A 57 -7.15 -28.19 9.31
CA ASN A 57 -6.43 -27.52 10.40
C ASN A 57 -5.27 -28.40 10.89
N GLU A 58 -4.32 -28.70 9.99
CA GLU A 58 -2.99 -29.16 10.40
C GLU A 58 -2.16 -27.90 10.65
N MET A 59 -1.52 -27.78 11.82
CA MET A 59 -0.67 -26.62 12.14
C MET A 59 0.18 -26.22 10.91
N GLN A 60 0.11 -24.94 10.54
CA GLN A 60 0.74 -24.26 9.40
C GLN A 60 0.04 -24.35 8.04
N LYS A 61 -1.06 -25.10 7.88
CA LYS A 61 -1.83 -25.07 6.62
C LYS A 61 -3.01 -24.08 6.70
N PRO A 62 -3.26 -23.31 5.63
CA PRO A 62 -4.40 -22.42 5.58
C PRO A 62 -5.71 -23.20 5.48
N TYR A 63 -6.72 -22.74 6.21
CA TYR A 63 -8.10 -23.19 6.08
C TYR A 63 -9.06 -22.00 6.05
N LEU A 64 -10.27 -22.22 5.54
CA LEU A 64 -11.29 -21.18 5.42
C LEU A 64 -12.36 -21.32 6.50
N MET A 65 -12.78 -20.20 7.08
CA MET A 65 -13.92 -20.11 7.98
C MET A 65 -15.00 -19.24 7.34
N TYR A 66 -16.22 -19.76 7.27
CA TYR A 66 -17.39 -19.09 6.74
C TYR A 66 -18.37 -18.84 7.88
N PHE A 67 -18.86 -17.61 8.00
CA PHE A 67 -19.82 -17.19 8.99
C PHE A 67 -21.12 -16.81 8.30
N TYR A 68 -22.21 -17.41 8.77
CA TYR A 68 -23.54 -17.23 8.22
C TYR A 68 -24.46 -16.61 9.26
N SER A 69 -25.44 -15.82 8.80
CA SER A 69 -26.55 -15.34 9.62
C SER A 69 -27.54 -16.46 9.95
N GLU A 70 -28.48 -16.19 10.86
CA GLU A 70 -29.55 -17.15 11.21
C GLU A 70 -30.47 -17.47 10.02
N ASP A 71 -30.57 -16.55 9.06
CA ASP A 71 -31.29 -16.70 7.79
C ASP A 71 -30.45 -17.36 6.69
N ASN A 72 -29.30 -17.94 7.04
CA ASN A 72 -28.39 -18.67 6.14
C ASN A 72 -27.78 -17.80 5.03
N VAL A 73 -27.60 -16.50 5.31
CA VAL A 73 -26.86 -15.57 4.43
C VAL A 73 -25.39 -15.58 4.83
N LEU A 74 -24.49 -15.73 3.86
CA LEU A 74 -23.04 -15.66 4.12
C LEU A 74 -22.67 -14.21 4.45
N GLU A 75 -22.09 -13.97 5.63
CA GLU A 75 -21.69 -12.64 6.09
C GLU A 75 -20.18 -12.43 5.96
N GLN A 76 -19.38 -13.46 6.24
CA GLN A 76 -17.93 -13.35 6.31
C GLN A 76 -17.23 -14.63 5.85
N GLN A 77 -16.07 -14.48 5.21
CA GLN A 77 -15.16 -15.56 4.87
C GLN A 77 -13.74 -15.17 5.27
N TYR A 78 -13.07 -15.99 6.07
CA TYR A 78 -11.72 -15.74 6.57
C TYR A 78 -10.75 -16.85 6.19
N THR A 79 -9.52 -16.46 5.89
CA THR A 79 -8.38 -17.39 5.77
C THR A 79 -7.62 -17.42 7.09
N LEU A 80 -7.48 -18.60 7.68
CA LEU A 80 -6.77 -18.80 8.95
C LEU A 80 -5.57 -19.72 8.77
N ILE A 81 -4.48 -19.42 9.47
CA ILE A 81 -3.31 -20.28 9.64
C ILE A 81 -3.03 -20.35 11.14
N ASN A 82 -2.95 -21.56 11.72
CA ASN A 82 -2.77 -21.75 13.18
C ASN A 82 -3.84 -21.02 14.03
N ASP A 83 -5.09 -21.02 13.57
CA ASP A 83 -6.21 -20.34 14.23
C ASP A 83 -6.09 -18.79 14.27
N GLU A 84 -5.18 -18.22 13.49
CA GLU A 84 -4.99 -16.77 13.34
C GLU A 84 -5.38 -16.33 11.92
N LEU A 85 -6.00 -15.15 11.79
CA LEU A 85 -6.28 -14.54 10.48
C LEU A 85 -4.96 -14.27 9.75
N ASN A 86 -4.77 -14.96 8.64
CA ASN A 86 -3.55 -14.88 7.84
C ASN A 86 -3.90 -15.16 6.37
N GLY A 87 -4.07 -14.09 5.59
CA GLY A 87 -4.57 -14.11 4.22
C GLY A 87 -5.79 -13.22 4.01
N GLU A 88 -6.60 -13.57 3.01
CA GLU A 88 -7.79 -12.79 2.63
C GLU A 88 -8.92 -12.99 3.63
N ALA A 89 -9.53 -11.87 4.03
CA ALA A 89 -10.79 -11.78 4.75
C ALA A 89 -11.81 -11.01 3.90
N ILE A 90 -12.96 -11.61 3.68
CA ILE A 90 -14.04 -11.07 2.85
C ILE A 90 -15.28 -10.87 3.73
N GLU A 91 -15.90 -9.69 3.62
CA GLU A 91 -17.22 -9.42 4.19
C GLU A 91 -18.21 -9.19 3.05
N PHE A 92 -19.44 -9.65 3.23
CA PHE A 92 -20.50 -9.56 2.23
C PHE A 92 -21.62 -8.61 2.70
N TYR A 93 -22.31 -8.00 1.75
CA TYR A 93 -23.61 -7.40 1.99
C TYR A 93 -24.65 -8.49 2.27
N HIS A 94 -25.76 -8.13 2.91
CA HIS A 94 -26.86 -9.09 3.19
C HIS A 94 -27.49 -9.69 1.92
N THR A 95 -27.21 -9.08 0.76
CA THR A 95 -27.63 -9.50 -0.58
C THR A 95 -26.65 -10.49 -1.22
N GLY A 96 -25.44 -10.65 -0.67
CA GLY A 96 -24.43 -11.62 -1.10
C GLY A 96 -23.28 -11.03 -1.92
N GLU A 97 -23.35 -9.77 -2.36
CA GLU A 97 -22.23 -9.09 -3.01
C GLU A 97 -21.12 -8.77 -1.99
N ILE A 98 -19.88 -8.69 -2.48
CA ILE A 98 -18.73 -8.38 -1.65
C ILE A 98 -18.84 -6.93 -1.17
N LYS A 99 -18.62 -6.72 0.13
CA LYS A 99 -18.57 -5.41 0.77
C LYS A 99 -17.13 -5.00 1.05
N PHE A 100 -16.34 -5.90 1.62
CA PHE A 100 -14.92 -5.67 1.89
C PHE A 100 -14.07 -6.87 1.48
N LYS A 101 -12.86 -6.58 1.01
CA LYS A 101 -11.74 -7.52 0.94
C LYS A 101 -10.55 -6.92 1.67
N ARG A 102 -9.96 -7.68 2.58
CA ARG A 102 -8.85 -7.24 3.42
C ARG A 102 -7.78 -8.32 3.51
N ILE A 103 -6.52 -7.92 3.61
CA ILE A 103 -5.39 -8.85 3.82
C ILE A 103 -4.91 -8.74 5.26
N TYR A 104 -4.91 -9.86 5.96
CA TYR A 104 -4.40 -9.99 7.31
C TYR A 104 -3.11 -10.81 7.33
N LYS A 105 -2.26 -10.51 8.30
CA LYS A 105 -1.09 -11.31 8.68
C LYS A 105 -1.03 -11.33 10.20
N ASP A 106 -0.99 -12.54 10.77
CA ASP A 106 -0.88 -12.75 12.21
C ASP A 106 -1.94 -11.95 13.02
N ASN A 107 -3.21 -12.02 12.58
CA ASN A 107 -4.36 -11.28 13.11
C ASN A 107 -4.36 -9.76 12.91
N VAL A 108 -3.36 -9.20 12.25
CA VAL A 108 -3.23 -7.75 12.02
C VAL A 108 -3.51 -7.44 10.54
N LEU A 109 -4.22 -6.34 10.27
CA LEU A 109 -4.46 -5.87 8.90
C LEU A 109 -3.12 -5.40 8.30
N ASP A 110 -2.61 -6.13 7.31
CA ASP A 110 -1.29 -5.91 6.73
C ASP A 110 -1.36 -6.22 5.22
N GLY A 111 -1.53 -5.16 4.43
CA GLY A 111 -1.77 -5.23 3.00
C GLY A 111 -2.95 -4.37 2.54
N ILE A 112 -3.50 -4.72 1.38
CA ILE A 112 -4.56 -3.94 0.74
C ILE A 112 -5.92 -4.23 1.40
N SER A 113 -6.66 -3.18 1.69
CA SER A 113 -8.08 -3.21 2.01
C SER A 113 -8.85 -2.56 0.86
N THR A 114 -9.88 -3.23 0.36
CA THR A 114 -10.78 -2.72 -0.69
C THR A 114 -12.21 -2.77 -0.19
N GLU A 115 -12.92 -1.64 -0.27
CA GLU A 115 -14.37 -1.55 -0.08
C GLU A 115 -15.05 -1.49 -1.45
N TYR A 116 -16.19 -2.14 -1.57
CA TYR A 116 -17.00 -2.15 -2.78
C TYR A 116 -18.35 -1.50 -2.50
N TYR A 117 -18.93 -0.87 -3.52
CA TYR A 117 -20.35 -0.54 -3.52
C TYR A 117 -21.17 -1.82 -3.65
N LEU A 118 -22.44 -1.77 -3.24
CA LEU A 118 -23.40 -2.87 -3.43
C LEU A 118 -23.51 -3.31 -4.91
N THR A 119 -23.29 -2.39 -5.84
CA THR A 119 -23.29 -2.63 -7.29
C THR A 119 -22.04 -3.36 -7.80
N GLY A 120 -21.02 -3.52 -6.95
CA GLY A 120 -19.80 -4.28 -7.23
C GLY A 120 -18.60 -3.44 -7.67
N GLU A 121 -18.78 -2.15 -7.97
CA GLU A 121 -17.66 -1.25 -8.24
C GLU A 121 -16.86 -0.96 -6.97
N ILE A 122 -15.57 -0.69 -7.13
CA ILE A 122 -14.70 -0.31 -6.02
C ILE A 122 -15.16 1.05 -5.49
N LYS A 123 -15.42 1.09 -4.18
CA LYS A 123 -15.74 2.31 -3.44
C LYS A 123 -14.48 2.95 -2.88
N SER A 124 -13.57 2.16 -2.31
CA SER A 124 -12.27 2.67 -1.86
C SER A 124 -11.20 1.59 -1.79
N THR A 125 -9.94 2.00 -1.85
CA THR A 125 -8.77 1.14 -1.62
C THR A 125 -7.80 1.82 -0.66
N SER A 126 -7.20 1.06 0.25
CA SER A 126 -6.29 1.57 1.27
C SER A 126 -5.18 0.55 1.55
N ILE A 127 -3.96 1.02 1.84
CA ILE A 127 -2.82 0.16 2.20
C ILE A 127 -2.57 0.24 3.70
N TYR A 128 -2.48 -0.91 4.35
CA TYR A 128 -2.14 -1.04 5.77
C TYR A 128 -0.80 -1.75 5.96
N VAL A 129 -0.06 -1.35 6.99
CA VAL A 129 1.16 -2.01 7.47
C VAL A 129 1.08 -2.07 8.99
N ASP A 130 1.19 -3.27 9.56
CA ASP A 130 1.06 -3.52 11.00
C ASP A 130 -0.21 -2.88 11.63
N GLY A 131 -1.32 -2.91 10.89
CA GLY A 131 -2.62 -2.41 11.33
C GLY A 131 -2.81 -0.90 11.17
N LEU A 132 -1.79 -0.17 10.72
CA LEU A 132 -1.84 1.27 10.50
C LEU A 132 -1.99 1.58 9.01
N LEU A 133 -2.82 2.56 8.67
CA LEU A 133 -2.95 3.08 7.32
C LEU A 133 -1.62 3.72 6.91
N ASN A 134 -0.96 3.12 5.91
CA ASN A 134 0.41 3.44 5.54
C ASN A 134 0.61 3.22 4.04
N GLY A 135 0.18 4.19 3.25
CA GLY A 135 0.29 4.14 1.81
C GLY A 135 -0.82 4.91 1.09
N ASP A 136 -1.03 4.53 -0.16
CA ASP A 136 -2.03 5.11 -1.04
C ASP A 136 -3.45 4.78 -0.56
N CYS A 137 -4.32 5.78 -0.59
CA CYS A 137 -5.74 5.67 -0.34
C CYS A 137 -6.51 6.33 -1.48
N PHE A 138 -7.47 5.61 -2.05
CA PHE A 138 -8.34 6.10 -3.12
C PHE A 138 -9.79 5.95 -2.69
N ASP A 139 -10.58 7.01 -2.80
CA ASP A 139 -12.04 6.98 -2.64
C ASP A 139 -12.71 7.33 -3.96
N PHE A 140 -13.46 6.40 -4.51
CA PHE A 140 -14.13 6.56 -5.79
C PHE A 140 -15.56 7.04 -5.59
N SER A 141 -16.04 7.92 -6.47
CA SER A 141 -17.45 8.29 -6.52
C SER A 141 -18.29 7.11 -7.03
N LYS A 142 -19.59 7.11 -6.69
CA LYS A 142 -20.53 6.05 -7.09
C LYS A 142 -20.69 5.91 -8.61
N ASP A 143 -20.39 6.95 -9.38
CA ASP A 143 -20.39 6.91 -10.85
C ASP A 143 -19.01 6.52 -11.45
N GLY A 144 -18.01 6.25 -10.61
CA GLY A 144 -16.65 5.83 -10.98
C GLY A 144 -15.82 6.90 -11.68
N LYS A 145 -16.33 8.13 -11.80
CA LYS A 145 -15.70 9.19 -12.61
C LYS A 145 -14.67 10.02 -11.87
N THR A 146 -14.79 10.13 -10.55
CA THR A 146 -13.85 10.90 -9.72
C THR A 146 -13.29 10.04 -8.62
N ALA A 147 -11.97 10.09 -8.44
CA ALA A 147 -11.28 9.46 -7.32
C ALA A 147 -10.62 10.56 -6.49
N ASN A 148 -10.89 10.60 -5.20
CA ASN A 148 -10.09 11.35 -4.25
C ASN A 148 -8.89 10.49 -3.88
N TYR A 149 -7.69 11.03 -4.03
CA TYR A 149 -6.45 10.37 -3.66
C TYR A 149 -5.85 11.02 -2.42
N ASN A 150 -5.48 10.20 -1.45
CA ASN A 150 -4.78 10.60 -0.24
C ASN A 150 -3.61 9.66 0.00
N TYR A 151 -2.55 10.17 0.63
CA TYR A 151 -1.44 9.33 1.10
C TYR A 151 -1.40 9.38 2.62
N PHE A 152 -1.13 8.25 3.27
CA PHE A 152 -1.08 8.16 4.74
C PHE A 152 0.24 7.54 5.20
N PHE A 153 0.73 8.00 6.36
CA PHE A 153 1.85 7.38 7.07
C PHE A 153 1.50 7.25 8.54
N ASN A 154 1.41 6.01 9.03
CA ASN A 154 0.99 5.69 10.40
C ASN A 154 -0.30 6.41 10.80
N ASP A 155 -1.36 6.21 10.01
CA ASP A 155 -2.70 6.82 10.13
C ASP A 155 -2.76 8.34 9.94
N LYS A 156 -1.63 9.01 9.73
CA LYS A 156 -1.59 10.46 9.52
C LYS A 156 -1.66 10.75 8.02
N PRO A 157 -2.65 11.54 7.56
CA PRO A 157 -2.70 11.97 6.18
C PRO A 157 -1.50 12.86 5.87
N ILE A 158 -0.86 12.58 4.74
CA ILE A 158 0.15 13.41 4.12
C ILE A 158 -0.54 14.12 2.98
N PHE A 159 -1.02 15.33 3.28
CA PHE A 159 -1.65 16.17 2.28
C PHE A 159 -0.59 16.77 1.36
N VAL A 160 -0.81 16.65 0.05
CA VAL A 160 -0.34 17.65 -0.91
C VAL A 160 -1.32 18.83 -0.75
N LEU A 161 -0.85 19.95 -0.21
CA LEU A 161 -1.67 21.14 0.11
C LEU A 161 -2.75 21.40 -0.94
N GLY A 162 -4.02 21.28 -0.54
CA GLY A 162 -5.19 21.88 -1.19
C GLY A 162 -5.61 23.13 -0.42
N SER A 163 -6.32 24.04 -1.09
CA SER A 163 -6.40 25.48 -0.83
C SER A 163 -7.06 26.00 0.47
N ASP A 164 -7.26 25.22 1.54
CA ASP A 164 -8.06 25.66 2.69
C ASP A 164 -7.48 25.40 4.09
N ASN A 165 -6.18 25.10 4.16
CA ASN A 165 -5.32 25.38 5.31
C ASN A 165 -5.80 24.91 6.71
N SER A 166 -6.60 23.85 6.78
CA SER A 166 -7.15 23.37 8.04
C SER A 166 -7.23 21.85 8.06
N LEU A 167 -6.13 21.20 8.51
CA LEU A 167 -6.08 20.04 9.43
C LEU A 167 -4.70 19.36 9.38
N GLY A 168 -4.02 19.31 10.54
CA GLY A 168 -3.00 18.31 10.90
C GLY A 168 -1.77 18.18 10.00
N TYR A 169 -0.89 19.19 10.00
CA TYR A 169 0.36 19.18 9.25
C TYR A 169 1.42 18.25 9.88
N ILE A 170 1.97 17.31 9.12
CA ILE A 170 3.40 17.00 9.24
C ILE A 170 4.08 17.91 8.22
N PRO A 171 4.80 18.96 8.65
CA PRO A 171 5.45 19.84 7.71
C PRO A 171 6.48 19.05 6.90
N ILE A 172 6.38 19.11 5.58
CA ILE A 172 7.45 18.67 4.67
C ILE A 172 8.72 19.48 4.95
N ILE A 173 8.58 20.68 5.53
CA ILE A 173 9.67 21.61 5.85
C ILE A 173 9.59 22.09 7.30
N GLU A 174 10.56 21.70 8.12
CA GLU A 174 10.73 22.21 9.48
C GLU A 174 11.73 23.37 9.51
N PHE A 175 11.30 24.54 9.97
CA PHE A 175 12.17 25.71 10.08
C PHE A 175 12.76 25.79 11.48
N TYR A 176 14.08 25.95 11.58
CA TYR A 176 14.72 26.13 12.87
C TYR A 176 14.43 27.52 13.47
N ARG A 177 14.30 28.56 12.63
CA ARG A 177 13.89 29.93 12.98
C ARG A 177 13.20 30.61 11.80
N ASP A 178 12.08 31.27 12.03
CA ASP A 178 11.33 32.04 11.02
C ASP A 178 11.55 33.57 11.10
N THR A 179 12.15 34.02 12.21
CA THR A 179 12.66 35.39 12.41
C THR A 179 14.18 35.35 12.49
N LEU A 180 14.83 36.07 11.59
CA LEU A 180 16.29 36.12 11.50
C LEU A 180 16.79 37.54 11.78
N ILE A 181 17.99 37.65 12.35
CA ILE A 181 18.58 38.94 12.75
C ILE A 181 19.94 39.09 12.06
N GLY A 182 20.15 40.25 11.43
CA GLY A 182 21.45 40.67 10.91
C GLY A 182 21.47 40.97 9.41
N ASP A 183 22.65 41.37 8.92
CA ASP A 183 22.81 41.92 7.56
C ASP A 183 22.86 40.83 6.47
N ASN A 184 23.17 39.58 6.85
CA ASN A 184 23.26 38.41 5.98
C ASN A 184 22.65 37.18 6.65
N PRO A 185 21.34 37.17 6.94
CA PRO A 185 20.70 36.06 7.62
C PRO A 185 20.69 34.80 6.73
N VAL A 186 20.78 33.64 7.37
CA VAL A 186 20.65 32.33 6.73
C VAL A 186 19.40 31.66 7.29
N LEU A 187 18.45 31.34 6.42
CA LEU A 187 17.31 30.50 6.74
C LEU A 187 17.75 29.04 6.66
N GLU A 188 17.76 28.37 7.81
CA GLU A 188 17.99 26.93 7.89
C GLU A 188 16.64 26.23 8.03
N PHE A 189 16.48 25.11 7.33
CA PHE A 189 15.30 24.27 7.42
C PHE A 189 15.61 22.85 6.97
N ASP A 190 14.84 21.91 7.47
CA ASP A 190 14.91 20.51 7.08
C ASP A 190 13.76 20.20 6.13
N ILE A 191 14.05 19.55 5.00
CA ILE A 191 13.02 18.95 4.16
C ILE A 191 12.96 17.44 4.38
N SER A 192 11.78 16.95 4.70
CA SER A 192 11.49 15.51 4.69
C SER A 192 10.24 15.30 3.85
N ILE A 193 10.36 14.52 2.78
CA ILE A 193 9.17 14.08 2.05
C ILE A 193 8.89 12.64 2.46
N PRO A 194 7.80 12.39 3.19
CA PRO A 194 7.32 11.03 3.36
C PRO A 194 6.76 10.55 2.02
N LEU A 195 7.64 10.00 1.19
CA LEU A 195 7.32 9.51 -0.15
C LEU A 195 6.94 8.02 -0.12
N PRO A 196 5.94 7.57 -0.89
CA PRO A 196 5.76 6.16 -1.20
C PRO A 196 6.91 5.56 -2.01
N ASP A 197 7.13 4.26 -1.85
CA ASP A 197 8.08 3.45 -2.64
C ASP A 197 7.80 3.47 -4.15
N SER A 198 6.55 3.72 -4.55
CA SER A 198 6.17 3.90 -5.94
C SER A 198 6.79 5.16 -6.56
N LEU A 199 6.96 6.24 -5.78
CA LEU A 199 7.55 7.51 -6.22
C LEU A 199 9.08 7.54 -6.08
N PHE A 200 9.68 6.67 -5.26
CA PHE A 200 11.14 6.58 -5.11
C PHE A 200 11.88 6.13 -6.38
N LYS A 201 11.17 5.59 -7.38
CA LYS A 201 11.77 5.24 -8.67
C LYS A 201 12.09 6.45 -9.54
N GLN A 202 11.58 7.63 -9.19
CA GLN A 202 11.80 8.88 -9.91
C GLN A 202 12.67 9.82 -9.05
N ASN A 203 13.59 10.53 -9.69
CA ASN A 203 14.36 11.56 -9.01
C ASN A 203 13.46 12.79 -8.82
N LEU A 204 12.99 12.99 -7.59
CA LEU A 204 12.23 14.19 -7.24
C LEU A 204 13.18 15.35 -6.97
N ILE A 205 12.80 16.54 -7.43
CA ILE A 205 13.55 17.77 -7.25
C ILE A 205 12.72 18.72 -6.43
N PHE A 206 13.25 19.14 -5.28
CA PHE A 206 12.70 20.26 -4.55
C PHE A 206 13.41 21.54 -4.95
N ALA A 207 12.66 22.48 -5.53
CA ALA A 207 13.14 23.82 -5.84
C ALA A 207 12.57 24.85 -4.88
N TYR A 208 13.41 25.79 -4.44
CA TYR A 208 13.03 26.77 -3.44
C TYR A 208 13.77 28.11 -3.55
N GLY A 209 13.16 29.16 -3.02
CA GLY A 209 13.73 30.49 -3.01
C GLY A 209 12.92 31.48 -2.20
N VAL A 210 13.25 32.76 -2.35
CA VAL A 210 12.48 33.87 -1.78
C VAL A 210 12.03 34.83 -2.88
N LYS A 211 10.84 35.41 -2.68
CA LYS A 211 10.31 36.49 -3.52
C LYS A 211 9.76 37.62 -2.64
N PRO A 212 9.67 38.85 -3.16
CA PRO A 212 8.98 39.94 -2.48
C PRO A 212 7.52 39.58 -2.16
N LEU A 213 7.01 40.06 -1.02
CA LEU A 213 5.62 39.83 -0.60
C LEU A 213 4.59 40.33 -1.63
N THR A 214 4.95 41.34 -2.42
CA THR A 214 4.12 41.88 -3.51
C THR A 214 3.84 40.88 -4.63
N LEU A 215 4.57 39.76 -4.70
CA LEU A 215 4.43 38.73 -5.73
C LEU A 215 3.75 37.45 -5.23
N LYS A 216 3.07 37.49 -4.07
CA LYS A 216 2.41 36.33 -3.45
C LYS A 216 1.56 35.54 -4.45
N ASP A 217 0.77 36.22 -5.27
CA ASP A 217 -0.15 35.57 -6.23
C ASP A 217 0.36 35.57 -7.69
N SER A 218 1.64 35.88 -7.92
CA SER A 218 2.25 35.92 -9.26
C SER A 218 2.83 34.56 -9.68
N ILE A 219 3.06 34.37 -11.00
CA ILE A 219 3.70 33.17 -11.59
C ILE A 219 4.88 32.70 -10.72
N ILE A 220 4.94 31.39 -10.46
CA ILE A 220 6.04 30.75 -9.75
C ILE A 220 7.33 31.08 -10.50
N LEU A 221 8.16 31.93 -9.91
CA LEU A 221 9.49 32.19 -10.44
C LEU A 221 10.29 30.90 -10.33
N HIS A 222 11.03 30.54 -11.38
CA HIS A 222 11.91 29.36 -11.32
C HIS A 222 12.97 29.59 -10.24
N PRO A 223 12.96 28.83 -9.13
CA PRO A 223 13.86 29.06 -8.03
C PRO A 223 15.27 28.64 -8.43
N SER A 224 16.26 29.40 -7.98
CA SER A 224 17.67 29.12 -8.27
C SER A 224 18.23 27.94 -7.47
N ASN A 225 17.62 27.62 -6.32
CA ASN A 225 18.06 26.50 -5.49
C ASN A 225 17.23 25.26 -5.83
N LYS A 226 17.93 24.15 -6.05
CA LYS A 226 17.35 22.84 -6.31
C LYS A 226 18.13 21.80 -5.52
N ILE A 227 17.42 20.88 -4.89
CA ILE A 227 18.02 19.69 -4.28
C ILE A 227 17.28 18.45 -4.77
N VAL A 228 18.03 17.36 -4.92
CA VAL A 228 17.47 16.08 -5.33
C VAL A 228 17.05 15.32 -4.08
N LEU A 229 15.79 14.95 -4.03
CA LEU A 229 15.17 14.21 -2.94
C LEU A 229 15.29 12.72 -3.20
N ASN A 230 16.53 12.25 -3.28
CA ASN A 230 16.83 10.84 -3.35
C ASN A 230 16.75 10.30 -1.93
N ASN A 231 15.90 9.30 -1.67
CA ASN A 231 15.71 8.58 -0.40
C ASN A 231 14.80 9.24 0.67
N ARG A 232 14.35 8.43 1.64
CA ARG A 232 13.46 8.81 2.75
C ARG A 232 14.11 9.71 3.82
N LYS A 233 15.38 10.07 3.68
CA LYS A 233 16.11 10.81 4.72
C LYS A 233 15.79 12.29 4.61
N THR A 234 15.62 12.90 5.78
CA THR A 234 15.61 14.35 5.94
C THR A 234 16.88 14.96 5.34
N GLN A 235 16.70 16.05 4.60
CA GLN A 235 17.79 16.83 4.04
C GLN A 235 17.81 18.24 4.64
N ASN A 236 18.97 18.62 5.15
CA ASN A 236 19.16 19.93 5.75
C ASN A 236 19.49 20.93 4.64
N CYS A 237 18.70 22.00 4.58
CA CYS A 237 18.81 23.04 3.58
C CYS A 237 19.15 24.37 4.22
N SER A 238 19.82 25.22 3.46
CA SER A 238 20.07 26.60 3.85
C SER A 238 19.79 27.54 2.68
N LEU A 239 19.31 28.73 3.01
CA LEU A 239 19.05 29.80 2.06
C LEU A 239 19.57 31.13 2.63
N LYS A 240 20.52 31.75 1.94
CA LYS A 240 20.94 33.12 2.27
C LYS A 240 19.83 34.09 1.88
N LEU A 241 19.45 34.98 2.78
CA LEU A 241 18.48 36.02 2.50
C LEU A 241 19.17 37.39 2.44
N ASN A 242 18.53 38.31 1.74
CA ASN A 242 18.93 39.71 1.76
C ASN A 242 18.32 40.39 3.01
N GLY A 243 19.14 41.14 3.75
CA GLY A 243 18.76 41.86 4.97
C GLY A 243 17.59 42.84 4.81
N GLY A 244 16.91 43.14 5.92
CA GLY A 244 16.04 44.32 6.07
C GLY A 244 14.63 44.27 5.47
N LYS A 245 14.08 43.10 5.09
CA LYS A 245 12.72 43.00 4.53
C LYS A 245 12.01 41.70 4.90
N THR A 246 10.70 41.78 5.14
CA THR A 246 9.78 40.63 5.10
C THR A 246 9.71 40.08 3.68
N GLN A 247 9.91 38.78 3.53
CA GLN A 247 9.97 38.09 2.24
C GLN A 247 9.08 36.85 2.28
N LEU A 248 8.71 36.37 1.10
CA LEU A 248 7.97 35.13 0.96
C LEU A 248 8.94 34.02 0.54
N PHE A 249 9.17 33.07 1.44
CA PHE A 249 9.81 31.81 1.09
C PHE A 249 8.82 30.94 0.34
N TYR A 250 9.23 30.36 -0.77
CA TYR A 250 8.39 29.52 -1.59
C TYR A 250 9.18 28.35 -2.15
N GLY A 251 8.49 27.28 -2.48
CA GLY A 251 9.09 26.13 -3.14
C GLY A 251 8.04 25.15 -3.65
N TYR A 252 8.49 24.22 -4.48
CA TYR A 252 7.66 23.18 -5.07
C TYR A 252 8.52 21.97 -5.41
N VAL A 253 7.86 20.82 -5.57
CA VAL A 253 8.52 19.54 -5.86
C VAL A 253 7.99 19.02 -7.19
N PHE A 254 8.91 18.63 -8.07
CA PHE A 254 8.61 18.12 -9.41
C PHE A 254 9.48 16.89 -9.72
N ASP A 255 9.07 16.12 -10.71
CA ASP A 255 9.83 14.97 -11.23
C ASP A 255 10.79 15.38 -12.36
N GLU A 256 11.50 14.41 -12.95
CA GLU A 256 12.44 14.68 -14.06
C GLU A 256 11.76 15.23 -15.32
N ASP A 257 10.47 14.99 -15.49
CA ASP A 257 9.67 15.46 -16.64
C ASP A 257 9.06 16.87 -16.38
N GLU A 258 9.52 17.57 -15.33
CA GLU A 258 9.02 18.86 -14.87
C GLU A 258 7.52 18.86 -14.48
N LYS A 259 6.96 17.68 -14.20
CA LYS A 259 5.60 17.57 -13.71
C LYS A 259 5.59 17.86 -12.21
N THR A 260 4.83 18.86 -11.81
CA THR A 260 4.63 19.21 -10.40
C THR A 260 3.98 18.03 -9.66
N ILE A 261 4.68 17.50 -8.66
CA ILE A 261 4.23 16.38 -7.81
C ILE A 261 3.58 16.90 -6.52
N TYR A 262 4.12 17.99 -5.98
CA TYR A 262 3.54 18.68 -4.82
C TYR A 262 3.17 20.11 -5.19
N GLN A 263 1.99 20.55 -4.72
CA GLN A 263 1.58 21.94 -4.91
C GLN A 263 2.63 22.89 -4.33
N PRO A 264 2.90 24.02 -5.01
CA PRO A 264 3.79 25.05 -4.50
C PRO A 264 3.29 25.54 -3.14
N PHE A 265 4.20 25.73 -2.20
CA PHE A 265 3.89 26.32 -0.91
C PHE A 265 4.55 27.69 -0.78
N GLU A 266 4.02 28.49 0.14
CA GLU A 266 4.54 29.80 0.48
C GLU A 266 4.50 30.03 1.99
N LYS A 267 5.55 30.62 2.56
CA LYS A 267 5.64 31.00 3.96
C LYS A 267 6.27 32.38 4.09
N VAL A 268 5.70 33.21 4.97
CA VAL A 268 6.26 34.53 5.28
C VAL A 268 7.45 34.36 6.21
N ILE A 269 8.58 34.98 5.86
CA ILE A 269 9.81 35.03 6.66
C ILE A 269 10.15 36.48 6.94
N THR A 270 10.55 36.78 8.18
CA THR A 270 10.88 38.14 8.61
C THR A 270 12.37 38.23 8.96
N VAL A 271 13.04 39.23 8.38
CA VAL A 271 14.42 39.58 8.70
C VAL A 271 14.44 40.93 9.40
N LEU A 272 14.93 40.96 10.64
CA LEU A 272 15.13 42.17 11.43
C LEU A 272 16.57 42.68 11.28
N GLU A 273 16.75 43.99 11.22
CA GLU A 273 18.09 44.59 11.19
C GLU A 273 18.74 44.45 12.58
N ALA A 274 20.08 44.35 12.62
CA ALA A 274 20.80 44.13 13.88
C ALA A 274 20.65 45.29 14.88
N THR A 275 20.18 46.45 14.42
CA THR A 275 20.00 47.69 15.19
C THR A 275 18.64 47.83 15.86
N ASP A 276 17.67 46.93 15.61
CA ASP A 276 16.31 46.99 16.19
C ASP A 276 16.22 46.42 17.63
N LYS A 277 17.26 46.60 18.45
CA LYS A 277 17.30 46.20 19.87
C LYS A 277 17.00 47.34 20.83
#